data_AF-A0A7Z9M2B8-F1
#
_entry.id   AF-A0A7Z9M2B8-F1
#
_cell.length_a   1.000
_cell.length_b   1.000
_cell.length_c   1.000
_cell.angle_alpha   90.00
_cell.angle_beta   90.00
_cell.angle_gamma   90.00
#
_symmetry.space_group_name_H-M   'P 1'
#
loop_
_entity.id
_entity.type
_entity.pdbx_description
1 polymer ?
#
loop_
_entity_poly.entity_id
_entity_poly.type
_entity_poly.pdbx_seq_one_letter_code
_entity_poly.pdbx_strand_id
1 'polypeptide(L)'
;MNTSRGWIPCFLTGLAVWALCLAQMLMAQTTTMPSTQRYGSGLVDIPVASVLSHMVITGTYSGFFMDLGRTIEVDRSGNETGFGGPIDDFYQDASFALGLFDRVEIGATLQSFNDPASGGNMWGFFGRAQLLRPQGQGLGLALGGRYVTAPDFGDGLAYQPTRLGIPDKRFHKSYTGFKDVDTNLSLYGVATVHIQGFDQDMLPDHDITFTGGYGTGMFKDGDELEFYRSVDSEGWFFGSAVHIGMGDSSLLTLMGEYNGFDVNLGAQFDIAGIRIGAQYLAVNYAEPSGGHYSEYWKPKFGVLGSVAISPVDKRLFSRPSLMERLAPDTLVLPAPPPDTVRVEVAPPLPEGSLVRLCLSTGETVQVRLTPQGDTLIGPDRVPMRALQPVLSFAGTYAGGAPWFVRGDPIAFEDRMYEKMVGESPVDCGQIMRVGQHAGIGLFTMRNADRPFETLYVAVRPGVWQTYFYRQEETVGD
;
A
#
# COMPACT_ATOMS: atom_id res chain seq x y z
N MET A 1 -51.68 -48.51 -16.74
CA MET A 1 -50.71 -49.30 -15.96
C MET A 1 -49.50 -48.42 -15.67
N ASN A 2 -49.13 -48.36 -14.39
CA ASN A 2 -47.92 -47.81 -13.75
C ASN A 2 -47.62 -46.30 -13.76
N THR A 3 -47.87 -45.77 -12.56
CA THR A 3 -47.33 -44.61 -11.84
C THR A 3 -45.80 -44.64 -11.62
N SER A 4 -45.16 -43.46 -11.58
CA SER A 4 -44.30 -43.05 -10.44
C SER A 4 -44.05 -41.53 -10.43
N ARG A 5 -44.36 -40.91 -9.28
CA ARG A 5 -43.91 -39.59 -8.81
C ARG A 5 -42.58 -39.77 -8.06
N GLY A 6 -41.70 -38.77 -8.11
CA GLY A 6 -40.62 -38.52 -7.14
C GLY A 6 -40.11 -37.08 -7.31
N TRP A 7 -40.46 -36.15 -6.42
CA TRP A 7 -39.74 -35.78 -5.19
C TRP A 7 -38.35 -35.20 -5.43
N ILE A 8 -38.24 -33.86 -5.50
CA ILE A 8 -37.22 -32.98 -4.86
C ILE A 8 -37.88 -31.57 -4.80
N PRO A 9 -38.38 -31.14 -3.62
CA PRO A 9 -38.13 -29.75 -3.25
C PRO A 9 -37.99 -29.62 -1.73
N CYS A 10 -36.78 -29.81 -1.19
CA CYS A 10 -36.48 -29.48 0.22
C CYS A 10 -35.08 -28.90 0.46
N PHE A 11 -34.22 -28.78 -0.57
CA PHE A 11 -32.86 -28.26 -0.39
C PHE A 11 -32.70 -26.75 -0.68
N LEU A 12 -33.67 -26.11 -1.35
CA LEU A 12 -33.60 -24.68 -1.69
C LEU A 12 -34.17 -23.75 -0.61
N THR A 13 -34.98 -24.25 0.32
CA THR A 13 -35.59 -23.43 1.38
C THR A 13 -34.73 -23.32 2.65
N GLY A 14 -33.82 -24.27 2.89
CA GLY A 14 -32.93 -24.25 4.07
C GLY A 14 -31.80 -23.23 3.99
N LEU A 15 -31.25 -22.96 2.80
CA LEU A 15 -30.18 -21.98 2.59
C LEU A 15 -30.67 -20.54 2.68
N ALA A 16 -31.93 -20.28 2.29
CA ALA A 16 -32.53 -18.95 2.34
C ALA A 16 -32.77 -18.47 3.78
N VAL A 17 -33.08 -19.38 4.70
CA VAL A 17 -33.39 -19.03 6.11
C VAL A 17 -32.12 -18.83 6.94
N TRP A 18 -31.02 -19.51 6.61
CA TRP A 18 -29.73 -19.30 7.27
C TRP A 18 -29.03 -17.99 6.84
N ALA A 19 -29.25 -17.53 5.60
CA ALA A 19 -28.76 -16.24 5.12
C ALA A 19 -29.46 -15.03 5.77
N LEU A 20 -30.71 -15.19 6.21
CA LEU A 20 -31.51 -14.12 6.83
C LEU A 20 -31.14 -13.85 8.31
N CYS A 21 -30.50 -14.78 9.00
CA CYS A 21 -30.15 -14.63 10.42
C CYS A 21 -28.78 -13.96 10.67
N LEU A 22 -27.98 -13.71 9.64
CA LEU A 22 -26.70 -12.98 9.73
C LEU A 22 -26.82 -11.49 9.33
N ALA A 23 -28.02 -11.00 9.02
CA ALA A 23 -28.26 -9.66 8.50
C ALA A 23 -28.32 -8.55 9.57
N GLN A 24 -27.92 -8.82 10.82
CA GLN A 24 -27.87 -7.79 11.86
C GLN A 24 -26.42 -7.51 12.25
N MET A 25 -26.02 -6.26 12.03
CA MET A 25 -24.70 -5.65 12.17
C MET A 25 -23.77 -5.84 10.97
N LEU A 26 -23.72 -4.83 10.09
CA LEU A 26 -22.52 -4.41 9.34
C LEU A 26 -22.90 -3.20 8.47
N MET A 27 -23.04 -2.02 9.09
CA MET A 27 -22.79 -0.79 8.34
C MET A 27 -21.27 -0.64 8.28
N ALA A 28 -20.67 -1.08 7.18
CA ALA A 28 -19.29 -0.83 6.83
C ALA A 28 -19.24 -0.57 5.34
N GLN A 29 -19.16 0.71 4.97
CA GLN A 29 -19.06 1.16 3.59
C GLN A 29 -17.67 0.79 3.07
N THR A 30 -17.58 -0.21 2.19
CA THR A 30 -16.39 -0.40 1.36
C THR A 30 -16.30 0.77 0.38
N THR A 31 -15.10 1.23 0.04
CA THR A 31 -14.90 2.15 -1.09
C THR A 31 -15.62 1.57 -2.30
N THR A 32 -16.75 2.17 -2.65
CA THR A 32 -17.53 1.72 -3.79
C THR A 32 -16.68 1.99 -5.03
N MET A 33 -16.28 0.93 -5.70
CA MET A 33 -15.67 0.98 -7.02
C MET A 33 -16.73 0.63 -8.08
N PRO A 34 -17.66 1.53 -8.44
CA PRO A 34 -18.08 1.56 -9.83
C PRO A 34 -16.83 2.01 -10.62
N SER A 35 -16.60 1.62 -11.86
CA SER A 35 -17.49 1.24 -12.95
C SER A 35 -16.70 0.37 -13.94
N THR A 36 -17.37 -0.40 -14.79
CA THR A 36 -16.80 -0.71 -16.12
C THR A 36 -17.54 0.09 -17.19
N GLN A 37 -16.83 0.44 -18.27
CA GLN A 37 -17.33 1.03 -19.51
C GLN A 37 -18.29 0.09 -20.26
N ARG A 38 -18.40 -1.18 -19.86
CA ARG A 38 -19.16 -2.20 -20.61
C ARG A 38 -19.98 -3.20 -19.77
N TYR A 39 -19.59 -3.44 -18.52
CA TYR A 39 -20.09 -4.57 -17.70
C TYR A 39 -20.61 -4.13 -16.32
N GLY A 40 -20.90 -2.85 -16.12
CA GLY A 40 -21.47 -2.26 -14.90
C GLY A 40 -20.61 -2.27 -13.62
N SER A 41 -19.66 -3.20 -13.45
CA SER A 41 -19.11 -3.51 -12.12
C SER A 41 -17.58 -3.78 -12.10
N GLY A 42 -16.72 -2.76 -12.01
CA GLY A 42 -15.26 -2.95 -12.07
C GLY A 42 -14.42 -1.67 -12.11
N LEU A 43 -13.19 -1.77 -12.63
CA LEU A 43 -12.45 -0.66 -13.27
C LEU A 43 -12.87 -0.59 -14.75
N VAL A 44 -12.25 0.23 -15.58
CA VAL A 44 -12.69 0.51 -16.98
C VAL A 44 -13.21 -0.72 -17.73
N ASP A 45 -12.46 -1.82 -17.85
CA ASP A 45 -12.90 -3.08 -18.47
C ASP A 45 -12.74 -4.30 -17.56
N ILE A 46 -12.03 -4.20 -16.43
CA ILE A 46 -11.74 -5.36 -15.57
C ILE A 46 -12.60 -5.41 -14.30
N PRO A 47 -12.91 -6.61 -13.77
CA PRO A 47 -13.67 -6.73 -12.53
C PRO A 47 -12.82 -6.34 -11.31
N VAL A 48 -13.49 -6.03 -10.20
CA VAL A 48 -12.90 -5.81 -8.85
C VAL A 48 -13.60 -6.66 -7.80
N ALA A 49 -12.98 -6.83 -6.62
CA ALA A 49 -13.54 -7.63 -5.54
C ALA A 49 -14.63 -6.93 -4.69
N SER A 50 -14.78 -5.61 -4.82
CA SER A 50 -15.88 -4.86 -4.22
C SER A 50 -17.22 -5.17 -4.88
N VAL A 51 -18.32 -5.07 -4.15
CA VAL A 51 -19.70 -5.23 -4.67
C VAL A 51 -20.53 -4.02 -4.27
N LEU A 52 -21.60 -3.74 -5.01
CA LEU A 52 -22.59 -2.74 -4.59
C LEU A 52 -23.21 -3.11 -3.23
N SER A 53 -23.46 -2.09 -2.41
CA SER A 53 -24.18 -2.24 -1.15
C SER A 53 -25.62 -2.71 -1.41
N HIS A 54 -26.24 -3.33 -0.41
CA HIS A 54 -27.56 -3.91 -0.50
C HIS A 54 -28.59 -2.86 -0.97
N MET A 55 -29.35 -3.24 -2.00
CA MET A 55 -30.37 -2.43 -2.65
C MET A 55 -29.85 -1.18 -3.37
N VAL A 56 -28.54 -0.93 -3.40
CA VAL A 56 -27.98 0.10 -4.28
C VAL A 56 -28.13 -0.36 -5.72
N ILE A 57 -28.71 0.53 -6.52
CA ILE A 57 -28.96 0.36 -7.94
C ILE A 57 -28.07 1.32 -8.69
N THR A 58 -27.30 0.82 -9.66
CA THR A 58 -26.46 1.64 -10.53
C THR A 58 -26.88 1.46 -11.98
N GLY A 59 -27.15 2.56 -12.67
CA GLY A 59 -27.32 2.60 -14.12
C GLY A 59 -26.15 3.32 -14.75
N THR A 60 -25.53 2.72 -15.76
CA THR A 60 -24.35 3.26 -16.44
C THR A 60 -24.57 3.27 -17.94
N TYR A 61 -24.21 4.38 -18.57
CA TYR A 61 -24.11 4.53 -20.01
C TYR A 61 -22.69 4.92 -20.37
N SER A 62 -22.17 4.35 -21.44
CA SER A 62 -20.79 4.56 -21.85
C SER A 62 -20.63 4.33 -23.33
N GLY A 63 -19.51 4.80 -23.86
CA GLY A 63 -19.15 4.55 -25.24
C GLY A 63 -17.74 4.98 -25.54
N PHE A 64 -17.30 4.73 -26.77
CA PHE A 64 -16.00 5.16 -27.26
C PHE A 64 -16.02 5.44 -28.75
N PHE A 65 -15.17 6.37 -29.15
CA PHE A 65 -14.94 6.71 -30.55
C PHE A 65 -13.96 5.72 -31.16
N MET A 66 -14.28 5.26 -32.37
CA MET A 66 -13.44 4.43 -33.19
C MET A 66 -13.25 5.10 -34.55
N ASP A 67 -12.01 5.29 -34.95
CA ASP A 67 -11.66 5.82 -36.26
C ASP A 67 -10.54 4.92 -36.84
N LEU A 68 -10.75 4.32 -38.00
CA LEU A 68 -9.77 3.52 -38.73
C LEU A 68 -9.90 3.81 -40.22
N GLY A 69 -8.77 4.03 -40.89
CA GLY A 69 -8.77 4.25 -42.35
C GLY A 69 -9.08 2.99 -43.17
N ARG A 70 -8.96 1.80 -42.58
CA ARG A 70 -9.24 0.49 -43.18
C ARG A 70 -9.37 -0.56 -42.10
N THR A 71 -10.04 -1.67 -42.41
CA THR A 71 -10.08 -2.87 -41.57
C THR A 71 -9.44 -4.04 -42.29
N ILE A 72 -9.01 -5.07 -41.58
CA ILE A 72 -8.75 -6.37 -42.22
C ILE A 72 -10.10 -6.96 -42.70
N GLU A 73 -10.08 -7.74 -43.78
CA GLU A 73 -11.17 -8.64 -44.15
C GLU A 73 -10.74 -10.10 -43.92
N VAL A 74 -11.65 -10.88 -43.35
CA VAL A 74 -11.44 -12.30 -43.06
C VAL A 74 -12.54 -13.11 -43.73
N ASP A 75 -12.17 -14.20 -44.41
CA ASP A 75 -13.12 -15.11 -45.02
C ASP A 75 -13.84 -15.99 -43.99
N ARG A 76 -14.82 -16.78 -44.43
CA ARG A 76 -15.59 -17.69 -43.57
C ARG A 76 -14.76 -18.75 -42.85
N SER A 77 -13.54 -19.01 -43.33
CA SER A 77 -12.64 -20.01 -42.78
C SER A 77 -11.64 -19.39 -41.80
N GLY A 78 -11.66 -18.07 -41.63
CA GLY A 78 -10.72 -17.35 -40.77
C GLY A 78 -9.46 -16.84 -41.46
N ASN A 79 -9.36 -16.90 -42.79
CA ASN A 79 -8.18 -16.42 -43.51
C ASN A 79 -8.31 -14.95 -43.89
N GLU A 80 -7.25 -14.17 -43.72
CA GLU A 80 -7.21 -12.79 -44.19
C GLU A 80 -7.25 -12.73 -45.72
N THR A 81 -8.21 -12.01 -46.29
CA THR A 81 -8.41 -11.89 -47.74
C THR A 81 -8.04 -10.52 -48.30
N GLY A 82 -7.83 -9.52 -47.45
CA GLY A 82 -7.49 -8.16 -47.86
C GLY A 82 -7.84 -7.10 -46.83
N PHE A 83 -8.02 -5.87 -47.30
CA PHE A 83 -8.45 -4.74 -46.49
C PHE A 83 -9.86 -4.28 -46.91
N GLY A 84 -10.71 -4.07 -45.91
CA GLY A 84 -12.03 -3.49 -46.03
C GLY A 84 -12.03 -1.97 -45.88
N GLY A 85 -13.23 -1.40 -45.83
CA GLY A 85 -13.45 0.04 -45.70
C GLY A 85 -13.03 0.63 -44.35
N PRO A 86 -13.06 1.97 -44.23
CA PRO A 86 -12.80 2.65 -42.97
C PRO A 86 -13.94 2.45 -41.96
N ILE A 87 -13.63 2.65 -40.68
CA ILE A 87 -14.59 2.78 -39.57
C ILE A 87 -14.46 4.21 -39.02
N ASP A 88 -15.56 4.92 -38.84
CA ASP A 88 -15.62 6.18 -38.07
C ASP A 88 -16.95 6.23 -37.33
N ASP A 89 -16.97 5.64 -36.13
CA ASP A 89 -18.19 5.35 -35.39
C ASP A 89 -18.04 5.62 -33.89
N PHE A 90 -19.18 5.86 -33.24
CA PHE A 90 -19.30 5.92 -31.79
C PHE A 90 -20.07 4.71 -31.28
N TYR A 91 -19.37 3.81 -30.59
CA TYR A 91 -19.96 2.60 -30.02
C TYR A 91 -20.50 2.89 -28.62
N GLN A 92 -21.72 2.41 -28.36
CA GLN A 92 -22.51 2.76 -27.19
C GLN A 92 -22.94 1.52 -26.43
N ASP A 93 -22.81 1.57 -25.11
CA ASP A 93 -23.14 0.50 -24.18
C ASP A 93 -23.98 1.07 -23.02
N ALA A 94 -24.86 0.23 -22.46
CA ALA A 94 -25.56 0.52 -21.21
C ALA A 94 -25.58 -0.70 -20.30
N SER A 95 -25.53 -0.44 -19.00
CA SER A 95 -25.61 -1.50 -17.99
C SER A 95 -26.41 -1.05 -16.77
N PHE A 96 -26.97 -2.05 -16.10
CA PHE A 96 -27.72 -1.91 -14.86
C PHE A 96 -27.21 -2.93 -13.87
N ALA A 97 -26.94 -2.51 -12.63
CA ALA A 97 -26.46 -3.37 -11.55
C ALA A 97 -27.25 -3.14 -10.26
N LEU A 98 -27.41 -4.21 -9.48
CA LEU A 98 -28.06 -4.23 -8.18
C LEU A 98 -27.18 -4.95 -7.16
N GLY A 99 -26.94 -4.30 -6.03
CA GLY A 99 -26.30 -4.92 -4.87
C GLY A 99 -27.29 -5.68 -3.99
N LEU A 100 -26.88 -6.85 -3.51
CA LEU A 100 -27.66 -7.75 -2.69
C LEU A 100 -26.84 -8.17 -1.46
N PHE A 101 -27.41 -7.93 -0.27
CA PHE A 101 -26.85 -8.33 1.02
C PHE A 101 -25.41 -7.87 1.28
N ASP A 102 -24.98 -6.79 0.60
CA ASP A 102 -23.59 -6.30 0.61
C ASP A 102 -22.55 -7.37 0.22
N ARG A 103 -22.96 -8.42 -0.50
CA ARG A 103 -22.15 -9.62 -0.78
C ARG A 103 -22.21 -10.05 -2.22
N VAL A 104 -23.33 -9.81 -2.88
CA VAL A 104 -23.58 -10.22 -4.25
C VAL A 104 -23.97 -9.02 -5.07
N GLU A 105 -23.46 -8.95 -6.28
CA GLU A 105 -23.89 -7.99 -7.28
C GLU A 105 -24.34 -8.75 -8.51
N ILE A 106 -25.47 -8.33 -9.07
CA ILE A 106 -26.01 -8.87 -10.32
C ILE A 106 -26.37 -7.72 -11.23
N GLY A 107 -26.28 -7.94 -12.54
CA GLY A 107 -26.63 -6.92 -13.50
C GLY A 107 -26.84 -7.46 -14.90
N ALA A 108 -27.31 -6.55 -15.75
CA ALA A 108 -27.53 -6.78 -17.17
C ALA A 108 -26.79 -5.68 -17.96
N THR A 109 -26.37 -6.04 -19.17
CA THR A 109 -25.70 -5.13 -20.11
C THR A 109 -26.35 -5.24 -21.48
N LEU A 110 -26.35 -4.13 -22.19
CA LEU A 110 -26.71 -4.01 -23.60
C LEU A 110 -25.54 -3.32 -24.28
N GLN A 111 -24.89 -4.03 -25.20
CA GLN A 111 -23.70 -3.56 -25.89
C GLN A 111 -23.96 -3.31 -27.35
N SER A 112 -23.29 -2.29 -27.87
CA SER A 112 -23.40 -1.81 -29.25
C SER A 112 -24.85 -1.60 -29.66
N PHE A 113 -25.36 -0.38 -29.43
CA PHE A 113 -26.65 0.06 -29.95
C PHE A 113 -26.59 0.16 -31.47
N ASN A 114 -26.80 -0.97 -32.16
CA ASN A 114 -26.52 -1.13 -33.57
C ASN A 114 -27.72 -1.67 -34.33
N ASP A 115 -27.76 -1.35 -35.62
CA ASP A 115 -28.80 -1.84 -36.51
C ASP A 115 -28.69 -3.37 -36.67
N PRO A 116 -29.82 -4.09 -36.84
CA PRO A 116 -29.81 -5.55 -37.04
C PRO A 116 -28.93 -6.00 -38.22
N ALA A 117 -28.86 -5.20 -39.29
CA ALA A 117 -28.03 -5.50 -40.46
C ALA A 117 -26.50 -5.44 -40.15
N SER A 118 -26.14 -4.77 -39.07
CA SER A 118 -24.77 -4.56 -38.58
C SER A 118 -24.43 -5.44 -37.38
N GLY A 119 -25.17 -6.53 -37.17
CA GLY A 119 -24.92 -7.50 -36.09
C GLY A 119 -25.86 -7.36 -34.89
N GLY A 120 -26.65 -6.29 -34.85
CA GLY A 120 -27.62 -6.00 -33.81
C GLY A 120 -27.01 -5.73 -32.43
N ASN A 121 -27.89 -5.56 -31.45
CA ASN A 121 -27.48 -5.33 -30.07
C ASN A 121 -27.10 -6.64 -29.39
N MET A 122 -26.02 -6.62 -28.60
CA MET A 122 -25.61 -7.76 -27.79
C MET A 122 -26.13 -7.61 -26.36
N TRP A 123 -26.87 -8.60 -25.89
CA TRP A 123 -27.43 -8.62 -24.54
C TRP A 123 -26.54 -9.44 -23.62
N GLY A 124 -26.42 -9.03 -22.37
CA GLY A 124 -25.64 -9.79 -21.41
C GLY A 124 -26.13 -9.70 -19.98
N PHE A 125 -25.65 -10.62 -19.18
CA PHE A 125 -25.81 -10.66 -17.73
C PHE A 125 -24.45 -10.82 -17.09
N PHE A 126 -24.27 -10.21 -15.94
CA PHE A 126 -23.08 -10.38 -15.13
C PHE A 126 -23.43 -10.51 -13.67
N GLY A 127 -22.53 -11.09 -12.91
CA GLY A 127 -22.64 -11.10 -11.47
C GLY A 127 -21.33 -11.47 -10.80
N ARG A 128 -21.20 -11.06 -9.54
CA ARG A 128 -20.07 -11.40 -8.69
C ARG A 128 -20.52 -11.62 -7.25
N ALA A 129 -19.81 -12.52 -6.59
CA ALA A 129 -19.97 -12.80 -5.18
C ALA A 129 -18.65 -12.51 -4.46
N GLN A 130 -18.73 -11.63 -3.46
CA GLN A 130 -17.61 -11.30 -2.59
C GLN A 130 -17.39 -12.43 -1.57
N LEU A 131 -16.27 -13.12 -1.70
CA LEU A 131 -15.83 -14.17 -0.79
C LEU A 131 -15.23 -13.58 0.48
N LEU A 132 -14.36 -12.58 0.31
CA LEU A 132 -13.71 -11.86 1.40
C LEU A 132 -14.00 -10.37 1.24
N ARG A 133 -14.56 -9.77 2.29
CA ARG A 133 -14.76 -8.32 2.34
C ARG A 133 -13.49 -7.67 2.87
N PRO A 134 -12.95 -6.64 2.19
CA PRO A 134 -11.89 -5.82 2.77
C PRO A 134 -12.46 -5.08 3.99
N GLN A 135 -11.92 -5.31 5.18
CA GLN A 135 -12.21 -4.53 6.39
C GLN A 135 -11.04 -3.58 6.64
N GLY A 136 -11.28 -2.27 6.64
CA GLY A 136 -10.20 -1.28 6.72
C GLY A 136 -9.18 -1.45 5.59
N GLN A 137 -7.90 -1.23 5.89
CA GLN A 137 -6.79 -1.59 4.97
C GLN A 137 -6.71 -3.11 4.85
N GLY A 138 -7.06 -3.68 3.69
CA GLY A 138 -7.24 -5.13 3.61
C GLY A 138 -7.46 -5.70 2.21
N LEU A 139 -7.44 -7.03 2.16
CA LEU A 139 -7.65 -7.82 0.96
C LEU A 139 -9.14 -8.13 0.79
N GLY A 140 -9.68 -7.86 -0.40
CA GLY A 140 -10.95 -8.34 -0.89
C GLY A 140 -10.75 -9.47 -1.89
N LEU A 141 -11.66 -10.45 -1.90
CA LEU A 141 -11.69 -11.55 -2.87
C LEU A 141 -13.10 -11.72 -3.42
N ALA A 142 -13.24 -11.93 -4.72
CA ALA A 142 -14.50 -12.25 -5.35
C ALA A 142 -14.35 -13.26 -6.49
N LEU A 143 -15.44 -13.98 -6.75
CA LEU A 143 -15.63 -14.76 -7.97
C LEU A 143 -16.80 -14.17 -8.73
N GLY A 144 -16.73 -14.18 -10.04
CA GLY A 144 -17.81 -13.68 -10.87
C GLY A 144 -17.83 -14.31 -12.25
N GLY A 145 -18.85 -13.90 -12.99
CA GLY A 145 -19.03 -14.33 -14.36
C GLY A 145 -19.85 -13.33 -15.14
N ARG A 146 -19.63 -13.34 -16.45
CA ARG A 146 -20.46 -12.63 -17.42
C ARG A 146 -20.86 -13.58 -18.54
N TYR A 147 -22.05 -13.36 -19.07
CA TYR A 147 -22.52 -13.94 -20.31
C TYR A 147 -22.97 -12.81 -21.22
N VAL A 148 -22.51 -12.80 -22.47
CA VAL A 148 -22.95 -11.86 -23.51
C VAL A 148 -23.35 -12.67 -24.75
N THR A 149 -24.47 -12.34 -25.38
CA THR A 149 -24.91 -13.00 -26.61
C THR A 149 -24.01 -12.63 -27.77
N ALA A 150 -23.82 -13.57 -28.70
CA ALA A 150 -23.13 -13.29 -29.95
C ALA A 150 -23.94 -12.33 -30.84
N PRO A 151 -23.28 -11.51 -31.68
CA PRO A 151 -23.96 -10.77 -32.72
C PRO A 151 -24.50 -11.72 -33.79
N ASP A 152 -25.51 -11.28 -34.55
CA ASP A 152 -26.06 -12.03 -35.68
C ASP A 152 -26.15 -11.16 -36.93
N PHE A 153 -25.49 -11.60 -37.99
CA PHE A 153 -25.47 -10.91 -39.29
C PHE A 153 -26.36 -11.59 -40.35
N GLY A 154 -27.08 -12.66 -39.99
CA GLY A 154 -28.04 -13.34 -40.86
C GLY A 154 -27.41 -14.21 -41.96
N ASP A 155 -26.13 -14.54 -41.87
CA ASP A 155 -25.39 -15.30 -42.89
C ASP A 155 -25.11 -16.76 -42.49
N GLY A 156 -25.59 -17.18 -41.32
CA GLY A 156 -25.52 -18.55 -40.80
C GLY A 156 -24.20 -18.91 -40.13
N LEU A 157 -23.27 -17.97 -39.94
CA LEU A 157 -22.05 -18.19 -39.16
C LEU A 157 -22.31 -18.02 -37.65
N ALA A 158 -21.58 -18.80 -36.85
CA ALA A 158 -21.61 -18.67 -35.39
C ALA A 158 -20.57 -17.63 -34.95
N TYR A 159 -21.05 -16.47 -34.50
CA TYR A 159 -20.20 -15.37 -34.04
C TYR A 159 -19.91 -15.43 -32.54
N GLN A 160 -18.98 -14.58 -32.10
CA GLN A 160 -18.60 -14.40 -30.71
C GLN A 160 -18.65 -12.90 -30.35
N PRO A 161 -19.02 -12.51 -29.12
CA PRO A 161 -18.94 -11.12 -28.70
C PRO A 161 -17.47 -10.72 -28.49
N THR A 162 -17.07 -9.59 -29.02
CA THR A 162 -15.67 -9.15 -28.94
C THR A 162 -15.38 -8.51 -27.59
N ARG A 163 -14.10 -8.40 -27.23
CA ARG A 163 -13.65 -7.69 -26.03
C ARG A 163 -14.04 -6.22 -26.03
N LEU A 164 -14.18 -5.64 -27.23
CA LEU A 164 -14.62 -4.26 -27.40
C LEU A 164 -16.14 -4.06 -27.25
N GLY A 165 -16.91 -5.14 -27.06
CA GLY A 165 -18.37 -5.04 -26.98
C GLY A 165 -19.01 -4.56 -28.28
N ILE A 166 -18.34 -4.77 -29.43
CA ILE A 166 -18.87 -4.42 -30.75
C ILE A 166 -19.12 -5.69 -31.58
N PRO A 167 -20.16 -5.72 -32.43
CA PRO A 167 -20.33 -6.71 -33.46
C PRO A 167 -19.17 -6.65 -34.46
N ASP A 168 -18.47 -7.76 -34.66
CA ASP A 168 -17.39 -7.88 -35.64
C ASP A 168 -17.58 -9.14 -36.48
N LYS A 169 -17.75 -8.96 -37.79
CA LYS A 169 -17.93 -10.06 -38.75
C LYS A 169 -16.70 -10.95 -38.89
N ARG A 170 -15.53 -10.48 -38.43
CA ARG A 170 -14.32 -11.31 -38.40
C ARG A 170 -14.26 -12.21 -37.19
N PHE A 171 -15.00 -11.89 -36.11
CA PHE A 171 -14.87 -12.58 -34.84
C PHE A 171 -15.90 -13.71 -34.67
N HIS A 172 -15.56 -14.88 -35.22
CA HIS A 172 -16.43 -16.07 -35.18
C HIS A 172 -15.92 -17.17 -34.24
N LYS A 173 -16.75 -18.19 -34.00
CA LYS A 173 -16.45 -19.27 -33.06
C LYS A 173 -15.33 -20.20 -33.55
N SER A 174 -15.24 -20.46 -34.85
CA SER A 174 -14.34 -21.48 -35.39
C SER A 174 -13.47 -20.92 -36.51
N TYR A 175 -12.15 -21.11 -36.44
CA TYR A 175 -11.19 -20.70 -37.48
C TYR A 175 -10.37 -21.91 -37.93
N THR A 176 -9.85 -21.85 -39.15
CA THR A 176 -8.98 -22.90 -39.68
C THR A 176 -7.69 -22.97 -38.86
N GLY A 177 -7.41 -24.14 -38.27
CA GLY A 177 -6.17 -24.37 -37.51
C GLY A 177 -6.21 -23.95 -36.04
N PHE A 178 -7.29 -23.33 -35.58
CA PHE A 178 -7.47 -22.90 -34.19
C PHE A 178 -8.59 -23.68 -33.49
N LYS A 179 -8.55 -23.70 -32.16
CA LYS A 179 -9.65 -24.25 -31.34
C LYS A 179 -10.85 -23.30 -31.37
N ASP A 180 -12.02 -23.81 -30.96
CA ASP A 180 -13.22 -22.98 -30.81
C ASP A 180 -12.97 -21.84 -29.82
N VAL A 181 -13.13 -20.61 -30.29
CA VAL A 181 -13.05 -19.36 -29.51
C VAL A 181 -14.40 -19.15 -28.82
N ASP A 182 -14.43 -18.99 -27.50
CA ASP A 182 -15.66 -18.78 -26.72
C ASP A 182 -15.54 -17.60 -25.76
N THR A 183 -15.98 -16.43 -26.21
CA THR A 183 -16.00 -15.21 -25.38
C THR A 183 -17.39 -14.90 -24.81
N ASN A 184 -18.41 -15.71 -25.15
CA ASN A 184 -19.78 -15.55 -24.64
C ASN A 184 -19.79 -15.61 -23.11
N LEU A 185 -19.24 -16.70 -22.54
CA LEU A 185 -19.15 -16.90 -21.09
C LEU A 185 -17.74 -16.59 -20.61
N SER A 186 -17.60 -15.63 -19.70
CA SER A 186 -16.31 -15.33 -19.07
C SER A 186 -16.46 -15.49 -17.56
N LEU A 187 -15.74 -16.46 -17.00
CA LEU A 187 -15.67 -16.68 -15.55
C LEU A 187 -14.37 -16.11 -15.04
N TYR A 188 -14.37 -15.55 -13.83
CA TYR A 188 -13.16 -14.94 -13.27
C TYR A 188 -13.09 -15.04 -11.75
N GLY A 189 -11.86 -14.99 -11.25
CA GLY A 189 -11.56 -14.71 -9.86
C GLY A 189 -10.69 -13.46 -9.75
N VAL A 190 -10.95 -12.65 -8.72
CA VAL A 190 -10.29 -11.36 -8.55
C VAL A 190 -9.97 -11.08 -7.09
N ALA A 191 -8.80 -10.50 -6.87
CA ALA A 191 -8.33 -9.97 -5.61
C ALA A 191 -8.17 -8.45 -5.71
N THR A 192 -8.63 -7.72 -4.70
CA THR A 192 -8.43 -6.27 -4.61
C THR A 192 -7.84 -5.92 -3.25
N VAL A 193 -6.70 -5.24 -3.23
CA VAL A 193 -6.10 -4.68 -2.02
C VAL A 193 -6.54 -3.24 -1.88
N HIS A 194 -7.05 -2.89 -0.70
CA HIS A 194 -7.47 -1.55 -0.33
C HIS A 194 -6.46 -0.96 0.65
N ILE A 195 -5.87 0.18 0.28
CA ILE A 195 -4.87 0.89 1.06
C ILE A 195 -5.40 2.29 1.30
N GLN A 196 -5.45 2.69 2.56
CA GLN A 196 -5.75 4.08 2.90
C GLN A 196 -4.57 4.95 2.48
N GLY A 197 -4.86 6.14 1.97
CA GLY A 197 -3.85 7.14 1.64
C GLY A 197 -3.04 7.61 2.85
N PHE A 198 -1.98 8.35 2.55
CA PHE A 198 -1.10 8.91 3.58
C PHE A 198 -1.75 10.12 4.25
N ASP A 199 -1.81 10.13 5.58
CA ASP A 199 -2.22 11.29 6.36
C ASP A 199 -1.10 12.34 6.33
N GLN A 200 -1.21 13.30 5.40
CA GLN A 200 -0.32 14.45 5.27
C GLN A 200 -1.15 15.71 4.99
N ASP A 201 -0.91 16.79 5.75
CA ASP A 201 -1.68 18.05 5.66
C ASP A 201 -1.74 18.69 4.25
N MET A 202 -0.81 18.32 3.37
CA MET A 202 -0.72 18.86 2.00
C MET A 202 -1.46 18.03 0.94
N LEU A 203 -1.91 16.81 1.27
CA LEU A 203 -2.63 15.95 0.34
C LEU A 203 -4.10 15.84 0.76
N PRO A 204 -5.05 15.95 -0.19
CA PRO A 204 -6.43 15.62 0.11
C PRO A 204 -6.55 14.15 0.54
N ASP A 205 -7.56 13.88 1.35
CA ASP A 205 -7.97 12.53 1.72
C ASP A 205 -8.06 11.64 0.49
N HIS A 206 -7.32 10.53 0.49
CA HIS A 206 -7.30 9.61 -0.63
C HIS A 206 -7.21 8.15 -0.18
N ASP A 207 -7.57 7.24 -1.08
CA ASP A 207 -7.37 5.80 -0.98
C ASP A 207 -6.72 5.29 -2.25
N ILE A 208 -5.97 4.21 -2.13
CA ILE A 208 -5.29 3.55 -3.24
C ILE A 208 -5.73 2.10 -3.27
N THR A 209 -6.03 1.61 -4.47
CA THR A 209 -6.50 0.25 -4.64
C THR A 209 -5.76 -0.43 -5.77
N PHE A 210 -5.47 -1.71 -5.57
CA PHE A 210 -4.79 -2.56 -6.54
C PHE A 210 -5.60 -3.81 -6.75
N THR A 211 -5.87 -4.16 -8.00
CA THR A 211 -6.67 -5.31 -8.39
C THR A 211 -5.84 -6.21 -9.29
N GLY A 212 -5.96 -7.52 -9.06
CA GLY A 212 -5.38 -8.54 -9.92
C GLY A 212 -6.29 -9.75 -9.98
N GLY A 213 -6.39 -10.37 -11.14
CA GLY A 213 -7.25 -11.53 -11.31
C GLY A 213 -6.95 -12.34 -12.55
N TYR A 214 -7.67 -13.44 -12.66
CA TYR A 214 -7.57 -14.41 -13.73
C TYR A 214 -8.96 -14.78 -14.22
N GLY A 215 -9.15 -14.86 -15.54
CA GLY A 215 -10.43 -15.21 -16.13
C GLY A 215 -10.34 -15.99 -17.44
N THR A 216 -11.47 -16.56 -17.83
CA THR A 216 -11.68 -17.27 -19.11
C THR A 216 -12.45 -16.40 -20.10
N GLY A 217 -12.70 -16.92 -21.30
CA GLY A 217 -13.53 -16.26 -22.30
C GLY A 217 -12.91 -14.94 -22.70
N MET A 218 -13.57 -13.80 -22.47
CA MET A 218 -13.07 -12.50 -22.96
C MET A 218 -11.68 -12.10 -22.51
N PHE A 219 -11.19 -12.64 -21.39
CA PHE A 219 -9.87 -12.33 -20.83
C PHE A 219 -8.76 -13.19 -21.45
N LYS A 220 -9.12 -14.25 -22.16
CA LYS A 220 -8.20 -15.28 -22.65
C LYS A 220 -8.45 -15.63 -24.12
N ASP A 221 -9.67 -15.96 -24.48
CA ASP A 221 -10.04 -16.48 -25.78
C ASP A 221 -9.91 -15.43 -26.89
N GLY A 222 -9.49 -15.90 -28.08
CA GLY A 222 -9.12 -15.05 -29.21
C GLY A 222 -7.66 -14.61 -29.16
N ASP A 223 -6.89 -15.06 -28.17
CA ASP A 223 -5.48 -14.74 -28.01
C ASP A 223 -4.58 -15.27 -29.14
N GLU A 224 -4.97 -16.38 -29.75
CA GLU A 224 -4.29 -16.96 -30.91
C GLU A 224 -4.58 -16.22 -32.24
N LEU A 225 -5.49 -15.23 -32.25
CA LEU A 225 -5.90 -14.50 -33.46
C LEU A 225 -5.08 -13.21 -33.64
N GLU A 226 -4.26 -13.19 -34.70
CA GLU A 226 -3.35 -12.07 -34.99
C GLU A 226 -4.06 -10.74 -35.21
N PHE A 227 -5.29 -10.66 -35.73
CA PHE A 227 -5.97 -9.36 -35.85
C PHE A 227 -6.54 -8.86 -34.52
N TYR A 228 -6.68 -9.73 -33.51
CA TYR A 228 -7.42 -9.46 -32.28
C TYR A 228 -6.49 -9.14 -31.08
N ARG A 229 -5.30 -9.77 -31.03
CA ARG A 229 -4.38 -9.69 -29.89
C ARG A 229 -2.93 -9.41 -30.29
N SER A 230 -2.30 -8.38 -29.71
CA SER A 230 -0.87 -8.15 -29.88
C SER A 230 0.03 -8.83 -28.84
N VAL A 231 -0.49 -9.08 -27.63
CA VAL A 231 0.27 -9.63 -26.48
C VAL A 231 -0.60 -10.63 -25.70
N ASP A 232 -0.01 -11.75 -25.29
CA ASP A 232 -0.65 -12.80 -24.47
C ASP A 232 -0.79 -12.40 -23.01
N SER A 233 -1.98 -12.58 -22.44
CA SER A 233 -2.17 -12.55 -20.98
C SER A 233 -2.52 -13.90 -20.38
N GLU A 234 -2.82 -14.92 -21.19
CA GLU A 234 -3.35 -16.22 -20.78
C GLU A 234 -4.58 -16.15 -19.84
N GLY A 235 -5.28 -15.01 -19.75
CA GLY A 235 -6.39 -14.75 -18.84
C GLY A 235 -6.10 -13.76 -17.70
N TRP A 236 -4.86 -13.30 -17.55
CA TRP A 236 -4.47 -12.38 -16.47
C TRP A 236 -4.87 -10.93 -16.73
N PHE A 237 -5.40 -10.26 -15.71
CA PHE A 237 -5.71 -8.84 -15.74
C PHE A 237 -5.31 -8.15 -14.43
N PHE A 238 -5.01 -6.86 -14.52
CA PHE A 238 -4.52 -6.04 -13.41
C PHE A 238 -5.07 -4.64 -13.47
N GLY A 239 -5.18 -3.96 -12.33
CA GLY A 239 -5.49 -2.54 -12.33
C GLY A 239 -5.19 -1.87 -11.02
N SER A 240 -5.18 -0.55 -11.05
CA SER A 240 -5.02 0.30 -9.89
C SER A 240 -5.91 1.51 -10.00
N ALA A 241 -6.33 2.03 -8.85
CA ALA A 241 -7.06 3.28 -8.79
C ALA A 241 -6.63 4.08 -7.56
N VAL A 242 -6.60 5.41 -7.74
CA VAL A 242 -6.47 6.37 -6.66
C VAL A 242 -7.79 7.12 -6.57
N HIS A 243 -8.40 7.09 -5.39
CA HIS A 243 -9.65 7.76 -5.08
C HIS A 243 -9.34 8.96 -4.21
N ILE A 244 -9.72 10.16 -4.63
CA ILE A 244 -9.39 11.43 -3.98
C ILE A 244 -10.69 12.11 -3.56
N GLY A 245 -10.84 12.36 -2.27
CA GLY A 245 -11.93 13.13 -1.70
C GLY A 245 -11.80 14.60 -2.09
N MET A 246 -12.82 15.11 -2.77
CA MET A 246 -12.88 16.52 -3.20
C MET A 246 -13.84 17.35 -2.31
N GLY A 247 -14.44 16.71 -1.29
CA GLY A 247 -15.45 17.26 -0.38
C GLY A 247 -16.38 16.17 0.16
N ASP A 248 -17.37 16.55 0.98
CA ASP A 248 -18.25 15.64 1.74
C ASP A 248 -19.11 14.66 0.90
N SER A 249 -19.21 14.88 -0.41
CA SER A 249 -19.99 14.03 -1.31
C SER A 249 -19.43 14.00 -2.72
N SER A 250 -18.13 14.22 -2.87
CA SER A 250 -17.47 14.26 -4.18
C SER A 250 -16.17 13.49 -4.17
N LEU A 251 -15.99 12.64 -5.18
CA LEU A 251 -14.84 11.76 -5.32
C LEU A 251 -14.28 11.87 -6.74
N LEU A 252 -12.99 12.17 -6.85
CA LEU A 252 -12.22 12.04 -8.08
C LEU A 252 -11.49 10.70 -8.06
N THR A 253 -11.73 9.84 -9.04
CA THR A 253 -10.99 8.59 -9.20
C THR A 253 -10.13 8.65 -10.45
N LEU A 254 -8.84 8.39 -10.29
CA LEU A 254 -7.90 8.15 -11.39
C LEU A 254 -7.59 6.66 -11.41
N MET A 255 -7.64 6.02 -12.58
CA MET A 255 -7.48 4.58 -12.70
C MET A 255 -6.63 4.21 -13.91
N GLY A 256 -5.89 3.12 -13.77
CA GLY A 256 -5.17 2.47 -14.85
C GLY A 256 -5.35 0.98 -14.75
N GLU A 257 -5.52 0.30 -15.87
CA GLU A 257 -5.70 -1.15 -15.91
C GLU A 257 -5.03 -1.77 -17.12
N TYR A 258 -4.75 -3.05 -17.01
CA TYR A 258 -4.42 -3.96 -18.08
C TYR A 258 -5.52 -5.03 -18.13
N ASN A 259 -6.32 -5.03 -19.19
CA ASN A 259 -7.50 -5.89 -19.32
C ASN A 259 -7.21 -7.28 -19.91
N GLY A 260 -5.93 -7.66 -19.97
CA GLY A 260 -5.46 -8.88 -20.63
C GLY A 260 -5.00 -8.67 -22.07
N PHE A 261 -5.30 -7.51 -22.67
CA PHE A 261 -4.90 -7.17 -24.04
C PHE A 261 -4.29 -5.78 -24.10
N ASP A 262 -4.95 -4.82 -23.46
CA ASP A 262 -4.70 -3.40 -23.60
C ASP A 262 -4.46 -2.77 -22.24
N VAL A 263 -3.61 -1.75 -22.22
CA VAL A 263 -3.49 -0.82 -21.11
C VAL A 263 -4.50 0.31 -21.32
N ASN A 264 -5.36 0.53 -20.33
CA ASN A 264 -6.37 1.58 -20.33
C ASN A 264 -6.12 2.54 -19.18
N LEU A 265 -6.40 3.82 -19.40
CA LEU A 265 -6.33 4.87 -18.39
C LEU A 265 -7.69 5.57 -18.31
N GLY A 266 -8.08 6.01 -17.11
CA GLY A 266 -9.37 6.67 -16.92
C GLY A 266 -9.37 7.66 -15.77
N ALA A 267 -10.28 8.62 -15.87
CA ALA A 267 -10.61 9.54 -14.80
C ALA A 267 -12.13 9.60 -14.65
N GLN A 268 -12.61 9.62 -13.40
CA GLN A 268 -14.02 9.69 -13.08
C GLN A 268 -14.26 10.69 -11.96
N PHE A 269 -15.28 11.50 -12.11
CA PHE A 269 -15.74 12.43 -11.08
C PHE A 269 -17.16 12.02 -10.67
N ASP A 270 -17.32 11.69 -9.40
CA ASP A 270 -18.59 11.32 -8.78
C ASP A 270 -19.02 12.42 -7.82
N ILE A 271 -20.23 12.93 -7.99
CA ILE A 271 -20.85 13.92 -7.12
C ILE A 271 -22.25 13.45 -6.72
N ALA A 272 -22.42 13.20 -5.43
CA ALA A 272 -23.70 12.79 -4.85
C ALA A 272 -24.38 11.62 -5.59
N GLY A 273 -23.60 10.65 -6.10
CA GLY A 273 -24.12 9.48 -6.80
C GLY A 273 -24.36 9.67 -8.29
N ILE A 274 -24.04 10.83 -8.84
CA ILE A 274 -23.96 11.07 -10.29
C ILE A 274 -22.50 11.09 -10.69
N ARG A 275 -22.15 10.32 -11.69
CA ARG A 275 -20.78 10.13 -12.13
C ARG A 275 -20.61 10.42 -13.60
N ILE A 276 -19.52 11.10 -13.92
CA ILE A 276 -19.03 11.28 -15.28
C ILE A 276 -17.59 10.78 -15.37
N GLY A 277 -17.21 10.25 -16.52
CA GLY A 277 -15.88 9.73 -16.74
C GLY A 277 -15.41 9.89 -18.17
N ALA A 278 -14.09 9.95 -18.31
CA ALA A 278 -13.40 9.89 -19.58
C ALA A 278 -12.32 8.80 -19.49
N GLN A 279 -12.14 8.06 -20.57
CA GLN A 279 -11.17 6.98 -20.66
C GLN A 279 -10.33 7.10 -21.92
N TYR A 280 -9.07 6.67 -21.82
CA TYR A 280 -8.19 6.47 -22.95
C TYR A 280 -7.80 5.00 -22.97
N LEU A 281 -8.30 4.27 -23.96
CA LEU A 281 -8.17 2.82 -24.07
C LEU A 281 -7.01 2.47 -24.99
N ALA A 282 -6.41 1.30 -24.79
CA ALA A 282 -5.35 0.78 -25.67
C ALA A 282 -4.17 1.76 -25.83
N VAL A 283 -3.73 2.36 -24.72
CA VAL A 283 -2.68 3.40 -24.70
C VAL A 283 -1.29 2.84 -24.98
N ASN A 284 -1.12 1.52 -24.81
CA ASN A 284 0.12 0.81 -25.06
C ASN A 284 0.41 0.59 -26.56
N TYR A 285 -0.51 0.97 -27.44
CA TYR A 285 -0.33 0.85 -28.88
C TYR A 285 0.09 2.18 -29.49
N ALA A 286 1.25 2.19 -30.13
CA ALA A 286 1.70 3.31 -30.93
C ALA A 286 1.15 3.22 -32.36
N GLU A 287 0.99 4.37 -33.01
CA GLU A 287 0.61 4.41 -34.42
C GLU A 287 1.72 3.81 -35.29
N PRO A 288 1.46 2.71 -36.02
CA PRO A 288 2.45 2.13 -36.92
C PRO A 288 2.63 3.01 -38.16
N SER A 289 3.76 2.86 -38.86
CA SER A 289 4.12 3.67 -40.05
C SER A 289 3.09 3.62 -41.20
N GLY A 290 2.22 2.61 -41.24
CA GLY A 290 1.15 2.44 -42.24
C GLY A 290 -0.26 2.63 -41.70
N GLY A 291 -0.42 3.22 -40.50
CA GLY A 291 -1.71 3.39 -39.81
C GLY A 291 -2.27 2.08 -39.25
N HIS A 292 -3.20 2.18 -38.30
CA HIS A 292 -3.87 1.01 -37.74
C HIS A 292 -4.87 0.41 -38.74
N TYR A 293 -4.93 -0.92 -38.78
CA TYR A 293 -5.91 -1.70 -39.54
C TYR A 293 -6.74 -2.67 -38.68
N SER A 294 -6.40 -2.77 -37.38
CA SER A 294 -7.15 -3.51 -36.37
C SER A 294 -7.65 -2.53 -35.33
N GLU A 295 -8.96 -2.53 -35.12
CA GLU A 295 -9.62 -1.72 -34.11
C GLU A 295 -9.21 -2.12 -32.69
N TYR A 296 -8.72 -3.35 -32.51
CA TYR A 296 -8.26 -3.86 -31.23
C TYR A 296 -6.92 -3.24 -30.83
N TRP A 297 -6.10 -2.81 -31.79
CA TRP A 297 -4.74 -2.30 -31.55
C TRP A 297 -4.59 -0.82 -31.81
N LYS A 298 -5.67 -0.06 -31.67
CA LYS A 298 -5.67 1.39 -31.82
C LYS A 298 -6.07 2.07 -30.50
N PRO A 299 -5.39 3.14 -30.07
CA PRO A 299 -5.86 3.94 -28.95
C PRO A 299 -7.24 4.55 -29.20
N LYS A 300 -8.12 4.56 -28.19
CA LYS A 300 -9.51 5.04 -28.31
C LYS A 300 -9.84 6.00 -27.19
N PHE A 301 -10.73 6.95 -27.47
CA PHE A 301 -11.28 7.83 -26.44
C PHE A 301 -12.68 7.38 -26.05
N GLY A 302 -12.89 7.19 -24.75
CA GLY A 302 -14.13 6.73 -24.14
C GLY A 302 -14.75 7.78 -23.22
N VAL A 303 -16.06 7.69 -23.07
CA VAL A 303 -16.84 8.50 -22.12
C VAL A 303 -17.80 7.61 -21.34
N LEU A 304 -18.14 8.03 -20.12
CA LEU A 304 -19.08 7.34 -19.24
C LEU A 304 -19.93 8.34 -18.45
N GLY A 305 -21.20 7.99 -18.27
CA GLY A 305 -22.12 8.59 -17.31
C GLY A 305 -22.79 7.51 -16.48
N SER A 306 -22.92 7.71 -15.17
CA SER A 306 -23.55 6.73 -14.27
C SER A 306 -24.33 7.40 -13.16
N VAL A 307 -25.37 6.72 -12.68
CA VAL A 307 -26.22 7.17 -11.57
C VAL A 307 -26.40 6.01 -10.59
N ALA A 308 -26.15 6.27 -9.31
CA ALA A 308 -26.32 5.34 -8.21
C ALA A 308 -27.45 5.80 -7.27
N ILE A 309 -28.45 4.94 -7.07
CA ILE A 309 -29.66 5.20 -6.30
C ILE A 309 -29.71 4.21 -5.13
N SER A 310 -30.07 4.70 -3.94
CA SER A 310 -30.26 3.87 -2.75
C SER A 310 -31.71 4.00 -2.27
N PRO A 311 -32.60 3.04 -2.55
CA PRO A 311 -34.00 3.08 -2.12
C PRO A 311 -34.18 2.94 -0.60
N VAL A 312 -33.17 2.41 0.09
CA VAL A 312 -33.21 2.09 1.52
C VAL A 312 -32.70 3.26 2.37
N ASP A 313 -31.84 4.10 1.80
CA ASP A 313 -31.39 5.31 2.48
C ASP A 313 -32.44 6.41 2.43
N LYS A 314 -32.46 7.28 3.44
CA LYS A 314 -33.30 8.50 3.45
C LYS A 314 -32.94 9.51 2.35
N ARG A 315 -31.95 9.20 1.51
CA ARG A 315 -31.42 10.02 0.43
C ARG A 315 -31.63 9.28 -0.87
N LEU A 316 -32.09 9.99 -1.91
CA LEU A 316 -32.38 9.39 -3.22
C LEU A 316 -31.13 8.77 -3.87
N PHE A 317 -29.98 9.42 -3.75
CA PHE A 317 -28.74 8.98 -4.37
C PHE A 317 -27.75 8.37 -3.37
N SER A 318 -27.06 7.30 -3.80
CA SER A 318 -25.98 6.66 -3.04
C SER A 318 -24.72 7.51 -3.17
N ARG A 319 -24.19 8.03 -2.07
CA ARG A 319 -22.99 8.87 -2.11
C ARG A 319 -21.73 8.01 -2.27
N PRO A 320 -20.75 8.45 -3.07
CA PRO A 320 -19.42 7.87 -3.03
C PRO A 320 -18.79 8.17 -1.67
N SER A 321 -18.00 7.25 -1.16
CA SER A 321 -17.23 7.45 0.07
C SER A 321 -15.84 6.84 -0.07
N LEU A 322 -14.87 7.51 0.55
CA LEU A 322 -13.58 6.91 0.87
C LEU A 322 -13.76 5.87 1.98
N MET A 323 -12.72 5.09 2.22
CA MET A 323 -12.64 4.15 3.33
C MET A 323 -12.84 4.92 4.63
N GLU A 324 -13.63 4.34 5.53
CA GLU A 324 -13.86 4.95 6.83
C GLU A 324 -12.53 5.05 7.60
N ARG A 325 -12.10 6.27 7.84
CA ARG A 325 -10.97 6.56 8.74
C ARG A 325 -11.52 6.46 10.16
N LEU A 326 -11.21 5.37 10.86
CA LEU A 326 -11.43 5.34 12.31
C LEU A 326 -10.57 6.44 12.91
N ALA A 327 -11.21 7.49 13.43
CA ALA A 327 -10.52 8.49 14.22
C ALA A 327 -9.75 7.73 15.31
N PRO A 328 -8.45 8.00 15.52
CA PRO A 328 -7.72 7.34 16.60
C PRO A 328 -8.54 7.54 17.87
N ASP A 329 -8.88 6.45 18.55
CA ASP A 329 -9.60 6.46 19.82
C ASP A 329 -8.90 7.49 20.70
N THR A 330 -9.52 8.66 20.80
CA THR A 330 -8.98 9.70 21.66
C THR A 330 -9.36 9.21 23.04
N LEU A 331 -8.46 8.42 23.64
CA LEU A 331 -8.51 8.11 25.04
C LEU A 331 -8.39 9.45 25.75
N VAL A 332 -9.53 10.10 25.97
CA VAL A 332 -9.66 11.21 26.89
C VAL A 332 -9.43 10.57 28.25
N LEU A 333 -8.16 10.51 28.63
CA LEU A 333 -7.80 10.27 30.01
C LEU A 333 -8.57 11.33 30.80
N PRO A 334 -9.38 10.95 31.80
CA PRO A 334 -10.00 11.94 32.66
C PRO A 334 -8.89 12.86 33.14
N ALA A 335 -9.14 14.17 33.12
CA ALA A 335 -8.23 15.12 33.72
C ALA A 335 -7.82 14.53 35.09
N PRO A 336 -6.51 14.41 35.38
CA PRO A 336 -6.09 13.88 36.66
C PRO A 336 -6.89 14.63 37.73
N PRO A 337 -7.44 13.92 38.74
CA PRO A 337 -8.23 14.57 39.78
C PRO A 337 -7.44 15.78 40.30
N PRO A 338 -8.10 16.92 40.54
CA PRO A 338 -7.40 18.10 41.01
C PRO A 338 -6.53 17.69 42.20
N ASP A 339 -5.22 17.91 42.08
CA ASP A 339 -4.26 17.62 43.13
C ASP A 339 -4.65 18.45 44.35
N THR A 340 -5.45 17.87 45.26
CA THR A 340 -5.45 18.30 46.64
C THR A 340 -4.10 17.91 47.22
N VAL A 341 -3.13 18.80 47.04
CA VAL A 341 -1.85 18.74 47.73
C VAL A 341 -2.14 18.83 49.22
N ARG A 342 -2.15 17.69 49.92
CA ARG A 342 -1.82 17.69 51.36
C ARG A 342 -0.32 17.92 51.44
N VAL A 343 0.08 19.13 51.81
CA VAL A 343 1.46 19.44 52.16
C VAL A 343 1.76 18.77 53.50
N GLU A 344 2.24 17.53 53.46
CA GLU A 344 3.09 17.02 54.54
C GLU A 344 4.49 17.59 54.32
N VAL A 345 4.90 18.50 55.20
CA VAL A 345 6.23 19.11 55.17
C VAL A 345 7.26 18.02 55.48
N ALA A 346 7.90 17.48 54.45
CA ALA A 346 9.06 16.64 54.60
C ALA A 346 10.20 17.45 55.25
N PRO A 347 11.00 16.86 56.17
CA PRO A 347 12.13 17.57 56.78
C PRO A 347 13.09 18.09 55.70
N PRO A 348 13.72 19.27 55.89
CA PRO A 348 14.64 19.80 54.91
C PRO A 348 15.78 18.82 54.61
N LEU A 349 16.07 18.62 53.32
CA LEU A 349 17.20 17.82 52.86
C LEU A 349 18.50 18.46 53.40
N PRO A 350 19.44 17.68 53.95
CA PRO A 350 20.70 18.23 54.44
C PRO A 350 21.52 18.85 53.31
N GLU A 351 22.20 19.96 53.59
CA GLU A 351 23.08 20.65 52.64
C GLU A 351 24.20 19.71 52.17
N GLY A 352 24.14 19.28 50.92
CA GLY A 352 25.26 18.63 50.24
C GLY A 352 26.13 19.67 49.55
N SER A 353 27.46 19.52 49.64
CA SER A 353 28.41 20.40 48.95
C SER A 353 28.57 19.99 47.48
N LEU A 354 28.62 20.98 46.59
CA LEU A 354 28.92 20.77 45.16
C LEU A 354 30.40 20.41 44.97
N VAL A 355 30.67 19.29 44.28
CA VAL A 355 32.02 18.85 43.91
C VAL A 355 32.11 18.71 42.39
N ARG A 356 33.23 19.15 41.82
CA ARG A 356 33.54 19.03 40.39
C ARG A 356 34.42 17.79 40.16
N LEU A 357 34.00 16.90 39.28
CA LEU A 357 34.75 15.70 38.90
C LEU A 357 35.23 15.83 37.46
N CYS A 358 36.51 15.56 37.24
CA CYS A 358 37.09 15.44 35.91
C CYS A 358 36.95 14.01 35.37
N LEU A 359 36.27 13.84 34.24
CA LEU A 359 35.97 12.54 33.64
C LEU A 359 37.06 12.11 32.65
N SER A 360 37.06 10.81 32.31
CA SER A 360 37.99 10.24 31.32
C SER A 360 37.86 10.82 29.89
N THR A 361 36.75 11.53 29.61
CA THR A 361 36.57 12.29 28.36
C THR A 361 37.33 13.62 28.35
N GLY A 362 37.84 14.08 29.50
CA GLY A 362 38.38 15.43 29.67
C GLY A 362 37.31 16.48 30.01
N GLU A 363 36.07 16.06 30.28
CA GLU A 363 34.96 16.94 30.65
C GLU A 363 34.78 17.03 32.17
N THR A 364 34.29 18.18 32.64
CA THR A 364 33.98 18.41 34.05
C THR A 364 32.50 18.23 34.31
N VAL A 365 32.14 17.43 35.30
CA VAL A 365 30.75 17.29 35.79
C VAL A 365 30.62 17.75 37.23
N GLN A 366 29.46 18.33 37.58
CA GLN A 366 29.15 18.75 38.95
C GLN A 366 28.24 17.72 39.61
N VAL A 367 28.63 17.24 40.80
CA VAL A 367 27.82 16.34 41.63
C VAL A 367 27.67 16.93 43.03
N ARG A 368 26.51 16.73 43.65
CA ARG A 368 26.31 17.06 45.07
C ARG A 368 26.65 15.85 45.93
N LEU A 369 27.57 16.04 46.88
CA LEU A 369 27.96 15.01 47.84
C LEU A 369 27.44 15.35 49.24
N THR A 370 26.99 14.33 49.97
CA THR A 370 26.77 14.43 51.41
C THR A 370 28.10 14.52 52.16
N PRO A 371 28.12 14.94 53.45
CA PRO A 371 29.32 14.87 54.29
C PRO A 371 29.95 13.47 54.40
N GLN A 372 29.18 12.42 54.07
CA GLN A 372 29.61 11.02 54.06
C GLN A 372 30.14 10.54 52.69
N GLY A 373 30.10 11.38 51.66
CA GLY A 373 30.63 11.08 50.32
C GLY A 373 29.65 10.42 49.35
N ASP A 374 28.35 10.44 49.63
CA ASP A 374 27.33 9.84 48.77
C ASP A 374 26.76 10.86 47.77
N THR A 375 26.56 10.44 46.51
CA THR A 375 26.01 11.29 45.44
C THR A 375 24.49 11.41 45.55
N LEU A 376 23.99 12.65 45.49
CA LEU A 376 22.57 12.98 45.50
C LEU A 376 22.01 13.06 44.06
N ILE A 377 21.83 11.92 43.39
CA ILE A 377 21.18 11.84 42.07
C ILE A 377 19.87 11.04 42.23
N GLY A 378 18.73 11.69 41.97
CA GLY A 378 17.40 11.09 42.10
C GLY A 378 16.84 11.09 43.53
N PRO A 379 15.60 10.60 43.73
CA PRO A 379 14.92 10.58 45.04
C PRO A 379 15.52 9.57 46.04
N ASP A 380 16.36 8.64 45.59
CA ASP A 380 16.93 7.59 46.42
C ASP A 380 18.42 7.81 46.75
N ARG A 381 18.78 7.56 48.01
CA ARG A 381 20.15 7.73 48.54
C ARG A 381 20.96 6.47 48.26
N VAL A 382 21.76 6.46 47.21
CA VAL A 382 22.63 5.30 46.90
C VAL A 382 24.09 5.67 47.13
N PRO A 383 24.84 4.91 47.96
CA PRO A 383 26.26 5.17 48.17
C PRO A 383 27.06 4.95 46.88
N MET A 384 28.07 5.79 46.61
CA MET A 384 28.85 5.77 45.35
C MET A 384 29.36 4.39 44.93
N ARG A 385 29.74 3.56 45.90
CA ARG A 385 30.18 2.17 45.70
C ARG A 385 29.11 1.21 45.17
N ALA A 386 27.83 1.55 45.36
CA ALA A 386 26.67 0.76 44.95
C ALA A 386 25.99 1.30 43.69
N LEU A 387 26.54 2.36 43.07
CA LEU A 387 25.96 3.02 41.89
C LEU A 387 26.43 2.49 40.54
N GLN A 388 27.31 1.48 40.50
CA GLN A 388 27.46 0.66 39.30
C GLN A 388 26.50 -0.53 39.38
N PRO A 389 25.63 -0.77 38.36
CA PRO A 389 25.70 -0.28 36.98
C PRO A 389 24.74 0.87 36.62
N VAL A 390 24.11 1.55 37.58
CA VAL A 390 22.98 2.47 37.32
C VAL A 390 23.41 3.87 36.82
N LEU A 391 24.64 4.32 37.10
CA LEU A 391 25.20 5.56 36.53
C LEU A 391 26.53 5.27 35.82
N SER A 392 26.52 5.27 34.49
CA SER A 392 27.72 5.21 33.66
C SER A 392 28.21 6.63 33.37
N PHE A 393 29.28 7.07 34.04
CA PHE A 393 29.99 8.28 33.61
C PHE A 393 30.67 8.01 32.27
N ALA A 394 30.63 8.98 31.36
CA ALA A 394 31.15 8.80 30.01
C ALA A 394 32.66 8.49 30.00
N GLY A 395 33.03 7.54 29.15
CA GLY A 395 34.39 7.16 28.80
C GLY A 395 34.93 5.90 29.51
N THR A 396 36.20 5.61 29.29
CA THR A 396 36.85 4.34 29.68
C THR A 396 37.87 4.59 30.78
N TYR A 397 37.85 3.78 31.83
CA TYR A 397 38.65 3.97 33.03
C TYR A 397 39.62 2.80 33.27
N ALA A 398 40.82 3.11 33.74
CA ALA A 398 41.89 2.13 33.95
C ALA A 398 41.74 1.26 35.21
N GLY A 399 40.90 1.63 36.18
CA GLY A 399 40.89 1.00 37.51
C GLY A 399 40.64 -0.52 37.51
N GLY A 400 39.92 -1.04 36.52
CA GLY A 400 39.71 -2.49 36.35
C GLY A 400 40.59 -3.15 35.28
N ALA A 401 41.45 -2.39 34.59
CA ALA A 401 42.24 -2.92 33.49
C ALA A 401 43.40 -3.78 34.00
N PRO A 402 43.63 -5.00 33.46
CA PRO A 402 44.67 -5.91 33.98
C PRO A 402 46.08 -5.30 34.01
N TRP A 403 46.43 -4.49 33.00
CA TRP A 403 47.72 -3.83 32.91
C TRP A 403 47.91 -2.77 34.00
N PHE A 404 46.83 -2.05 34.34
CA PHE A 404 46.85 -1.03 35.40
C PHE A 404 46.99 -1.65 36.78
N VAL A 405 46.31 -2.78 37.01
CA VAL A 405 46.33 -3.53 38.29
C VAL A 405 47.70 -4.17 38.52
N ARG A 406 48.35 -4.69 37.48
CA ARG A 406 49.71 -5.24 37.56
C ARG A 406 50.80 -4.17 37.71
N GLY A 407 50.48 -2.90 37.43
CA GLY A 407 51.44 -1.80 37.45
C GLY A 407 52.33 -1.76 36.21
N ASP A 408 51.85 -2.28 35.08
CA ASP A 408 52.61 -2.32 33.82
C ASP A 408 52.93 -0.88 33.34
N PRO A 409 54.13 -0.64 32.77
CA PRO A 409 54.48 0.66 32.19
C PRO A 409 53.73 0.93 30.88
N ILE A 410 53.56 2.20 30.54
CA ILE A 410 52.88 2.65 29.32
C ILE A 410 53.92 3.08 28.29
N ALA A 411 53.88 2.45 27.11
CA ALA A 411 54.64 2.91 25.94
C ALA A 411 53.86 4.01 25.20
N PHE A 412 54.48 5.17 24.99
CA PHE A 412 53.90 6.30 24.22
C PHE A 412 55.02 7.13 23.57
N GLU A 413 54.92 7.42 22.27
CA GLU A 413 55.90 8.22 21.50
C GLU A 413 57.36 7.80 21.77
N ASP A 414 57.64 6.51 21.59
CA ASP A 414 58.97 5.87 21.78
C ASP A 414 59.56 6.00 23.19
N ARG A 415 58.73 6.30 24.19
CA ARG A 415 59.10 6.41 25.61
C ARG A 415 58.29 5.47 26.49
N MET A 416 58.92 5.02 27.57
CA MET A 416 58.31 4.20 28.61
C MET A 416 58.00 5.03 29.84
N TYR A 417 56.74 5.05 30.25
CA TYR A 417 56.26 5.76 31.43
C TYR A 417 55.90 4.77 32.53
N GLU A 418 56.39 5.03 33.74
CA GLU A 418 56.16 4.18 34.90
C GLU A 418 55.07 4.75 35.80
N LYS A 419 54.27 3.86 36.39
CA LYS A 419 53.19 4.22 37.31
C LYS A 419 53.78 4.79 38.60
N MET A 420 53.44 6.03 38.92
CA MET A 420 53.81 6.65 40.20
C MET A 420 52.99 6.09 41.36
N VAL A 421 53.52 6.20 42.58
CA VAL A 421 52.76 5.81 43.77
C VAL A 421 51.69 6.86 44.06
N GLY A 422 50.43 6.42 44.10
CA GLY A 422 49.29 7.25 44.51
C GLY A 422 48.40 7.69 43.34
N GLU A 423 47.13 7.93 43.67
CA GLU A 423 46.13 8.49 42.79
C GLU A 423 45.77 9.89 43.28
N SER A 424 45.56 10.83 42.37
CA SER A 424 45.21 12.21 42.71
C SER A 424 44.07 12.75 41.84
N PRO A 425 43.30 13.72 42.34
CA PRO A 425 42.37 14.44 41.49
C PRO A 425 43.14 15.36 40.53
N VAL A 426 42.61 15.52 39.33
CA VAL A 426 43.14 16.42 38.30
C VAL A 426 42.03 17.35 37.83
N ASP A 427 42.37 18.61 37.59
CA ASP A 427 41.47 19.58 36.96
C ASP A 427 41.48 19.39 35.44
N CYS A 428 40.32 19.10 34.86
CA CYS A 428 40.12 18.95 33.42
C CYS A 428 40.53 20.21 32.61
N GLY A 429 40.44 21.41 33.21
CA GLY A 429 40.93 22.63 32.58
C GLY A 429 42.44 22.64 32.37
N GLN A 430 43.19 21.92 33.22
CA GLN A 430 44.64 21.91 33.23
C GLN A 430 45.26 20.80 32.39
N ILE A 431 44.48 19.83 31.94
CA ILE A 431 44.97 18.73 31.10
C ILE A 431 44.44 18.79 29.67
N MET A 432 45.15 18.11 28.78
CA MET A 432 44.74 17.87 27.40
C MET A 432 45.01 16.42 27.01
N ARG A 433 44.14 15.84 26.19
CA ARG A 433 44.32 14.48 25.67
C ARG A 433 45.42 14.48 24.61
N VAL A 434 46.39 13.58 24.76
CA VAL A 434 47.54 13.44 23.86
C VAL A 434 47.60 12.10 23.15
N GLY A 435 46.89 11.09 23.65
CA GLY A 435 46.88 9.76 23.03
C GLY A 435 45.90 8.80 23.69
N GLN A 436 46.19 7.51 23.53
CA GLN A 436 45.48 6.42 24.20
C GLN A 436 46.37 5.20 24.38
N HIS A 437 46.14 4.43 25.44
CA HIS A 437 46.75 3.14 25.70
C HIS A 437 45.65 2.12 26.05
N ALA A 438 45.60 1.00 25.32
CA ALA A 438 44.59 -0.04 25.50
C ALA A 438 43.13 0.48 25.58
N GLY A 439 42.80 1.50 24.77
CA GLY A 439 41.47 2.12 24.71
C GLY A 439 41.18 3.16 25.80
N ILE A 440 42.12 3.44 26.70
CA ILE A 440 42.01 4.48 27.73
C ILE A 440 42.81 5.71 27.30
N GLY A 441 42.23 6.90 27.42
CA GLY A 441 42.87 8.15 27.01
C GLY A 441 44.12 8.47 27.85
N LEU A 442 45.18 8.94 27.18
CA LEU A 442 46.38 9.50 27.80
C LEU A 442 46.30 11.02 27.78
N PHE A 443 46.56 11.65 28.93
CA PHE A 443 46.48 13.09 29.10
C PHE A 443 47.81 13.66 29.60
N THR A 444 48.07 14.93 29.35
CA THR A 444 49.20 15.65 29.95
C THR A 444 48.76 17.05 30.33
N MET A 445 49.59 17.81 31.05
CA MET A 445 49.28 19.21 31.35
C MET A 445 49.17 20.02 30.06
N ARG A 446 48.20 20.93 29.97
CA ARG A 446 47.93 21.75 28.78
C ARG A 446 49.12 22.61 28.35
N ASN A 447 50.01 22.94 29.29
CA ASN A 447 51.23 23.71 29.07
C ASN A 447 52.51 22.85 29.03
N ALA A 448 52.39 21.53 28.97
CA ALA A 448 53.56 20.66 28.82
C ALA A 448 54.04 20.67 27.37
N ASP A 449 55.35 20.81 27.18
CA ASP A 449 55.98 20.69 25.87
C ASP A 449 56.27 19.23 25.52
N ARG A 450 56.27 18.94 24.22
CA ARG A 450 56.73 17.65 23.72
C ARG A 450 58.27 17.61 23.71
N PRO A 451 58.87 16.45 24.02
CA PRO A 451 58.24 15.20 24.45
C PRO A 451 57.86 15.22 25.93
N PHE A 452 56.64 14.74 26.25
CA PHE A 452 56.04 14.92 27.58
C PHE A 452 56.77 14.13 28.67
N GLU A 453 56.98 14.73 29.84
CA GLU A 453 57.56 14.05 31.01
C GLU A 453 56.53 13.25 31.80
N THR A 454 55.28 13.69 31.79
CA THR A 454 54.20 13.13 32.61
C THR A 454 52.96 12.85 31.78
N LEU A 455 52.38 11.67 32.02
CA LEU A 455 51.07 11.27 31.52
C LEU A 455 50.09 11.06 32.68
N TYR A 456 48.84 11.45 32.49
CA TYR A 456 47.73 11.20 33.40
C TYR A 456 46.76 10.22 32.76
N VAL A 457 46.34 9.24 33.54
CA VAL A 457 45.40 8.18 33.13
C VAL A 457 44.22 8.17 34.10
N ALA A 458 42.99 8.26 33.58
CA ALA A 458 41.79 8.24 34.41
C ALA A 458 41.57 6.83 34.99
N VAL A 459 41.52 6.71 36.32
CA VAL A 459 41.31 5.43 37.03
C VAL A 459 39.84 5.19 37.34
N ARG A 460 39.14 6.25 37.74
CA ARG A 460 37.69 6.34 38.00
C ARG A 460 37.27 7.82 37.96
N PRO A 461 35.97 8.15 37.89
CA PRO A 461 35.53 9.56 37.84
C PRO A 461 36.19 10.43 38.91
N GLY A 462 36.88 11.50 38.50
CA GLY A 462 37.59 12.42 39.39
C GLY A 462 38.93 11.95 39.94
N VAL A 463 39.39 10.74 39.62
CA VAL A 463 40.63 10.16 40.17
C VAL A 463 41.54 9.69 39.04
N TRP A 464 42.79 10.14 39.09
CA TRP A 464 43.76 9.97 38.03
C TRP A 464 45.06 9.38 38.57
N GLN A 465 45.70 8.57 37.75
CA GLN A 465 47.01 8.01 38.00
C GLN A 465 48.05 8.76 37.16
N THR A 466 49.11 9.17 37.83
CA THR A 466 50.28 9.77 37.18
C THR A 466 51.25 8.69 36.73
N TYR A 467 51.73 8.84 35.50
CA TYR A 467 52.78 8.03 34.88
C TYR A 467 53.93 8.97 34.50
N PHE A 468 55.14 8.67 34.95
CA PHE A 468 56.31 9.52 34.73
C PHE A 468 57.30 8.83 33.79
N TYR A 469 57.92 9.60 32.89
CA TYR A 469 58.96 9.09 32.02
C TYR A 469 60.20 8.74 32.84
N ARG A 470 60.61 7.47 32.86
CA ARG A 470 61.90 7.09 33.42
C ARG A 470 62.97 7.31 32.35
N GLN A 471 63.88 8.24 32.60
CA GLN A 471 65.12 8.33 31.82
C GLN A 471 65.96 7.10 32.18
N GLU A 472 66.24 6.22 31.22
CA GLU A 472 67.21 5.14 31.43
C GLU A 472 68.56 5.79 31.78
N GLU A 473 69.04 5.58 33.02
CA GLU A 473 70.44 5.83 33.36
C GLU A 473 71.28 4.85 32.55
N THR A 474 71.78 5.28 31.40
CA THR A 474 72.95 4.66 30.78
C THR A 474 74.14 4.89 31.71
N VAL A 475 74.44 3.91 32.55
CA VAL A 475 75.78 3.72 33.11
C VAL A 475 76.71 3.44 31.94
N GLY A 476 77.46 4.45 31.52
CA GLY A 476 78.64 4.31 30.66
C GLY A 476 79.88 4.24 31.54
N ASP A 477 80.77 3.29 31.20
CA ASP A 477 82.16 3.07 31.60
C ASP A 477 82.80 3.93 32.72
#